data_AF-A0A837RHN0-F1
#
_entry.id   AF-A0A837RHN0-F1
#
_cell.length_a   1.000
_cell.length_b   1.000
_cell.length_c   1.000
_cell.angle_alpha   90.00
_cell.angle_beta   90.00
_cell.angle_gamma   90.00
#
_symmetry.space_group_name_H-M   'P 1'
#
loop_
_entity.id
_entity.type
_entity.pdbx_description
1 polymer ?
#
loop_
_entity_poly.entity_id
_entity_poly.type
_entity_poly.pdbx_seq_one_letter_code
_entity_poly.pdbx_strand_id
1 'polypeptide(L)'
;MEKIPQIPKEKFKLVHDENNAEQEKIGTPSLTYMQDVRRRLFQNKVAVVCLTLLSIIVLISIFAPIIAPHNPNAQNVTMSNLPPKLGNLNIPGMNGYQNMGGHMVDAYKQAGAPKGTSFILGTDYLGRDLLSRIIYGTRLSLVVAILATLVDLLIGVPYGIVSGWKGGRTDTFMQRIVEIVSSIPNLIVVILMMIILKPGLTSIVIAIAITGWVTMARLVRAQTFQLKEQEYILAARTLGEPSMKIATKHLIPNLSSTIIIQTMFTIPNAIFFEAFLSFIGIGIPAPNASLGTLLSDGQKAFRFLPYQMWAPAIILSIIMIATNLLGDGLRDAFDPQSSEH
;
A
#
# COMPACT_ATOMS: atom_id res chain seq x y z
N MET A 1 27.85 56.80 51.76
CA MET A 1 27.21 57.10 50.46
C MET A 1 28.19 56.74 49.37
N GLU A 2 28.01 55.57 48.77
CA GLU A 2 28.88 55.03 47.73
C GLU A 2 28.59 55.77 46.41
N LYS A 3 29.62 56.34 45.77
CA LYS A 3 29.46 57.13 44.55
C LYS A 3 29.12 56.19 43.38
N ILE A 4 27.93 56.34 42.83
CA ILE A 4 27.49 55.64 41.62
C ILE A 4 28.45 56.02 40.47
N PRO A 5 29.10 55.04 39.81
CA PRO A 5 30.02 55.33 38.72
C PRO A 5 29.25 55.93 37.53
N GLN A 6 29.67 57.11 37.08
CA GLN A 6 29.10 57.76 35.90
C GLN A 6 29.51 57.00 34.64
N ILE A 7 28.57 56.28 34.05
CA ILE A 7 28.79 55.55 32.81
C ILE A 7 28.79 56.55 31.64
N PRO A 8 29.80 56.55 30.75
CA PRO A 8 29.86 57.46 29.61
C PRO A 8 28.65 57.32 28.69
N LYS A 9 28.04 58.44 28.26
CA LYS A 9 26.86 58.45 27.35
C LYS A 9 27.10 57.72 26.03
N GLU A 10 28.35 57.56 25.62
CA GLU A 10 28.76 56.84 24.41
C GLU A 10 28.50 55.32 24.48
N LYS A 11 28.36 54.75 25.68
CA LYS A 11 27.94 53.34 25.87
C LYS A 11 26.42 53.15 25.67
N PHE A 12 25.66 54.24 25.56
CA PHE A 12 24.24 54.23 25.26
C PHE A 12 24.03 54.68 23.82
N LYS A 13 24.52 53.89 22.86
CA LYS A 13 24.05 54.02 21.48
C LYS A 13 22.66 53.41 21.41
N LEU A 14 21.67 54.19 20.97
CA LEU A 14 20.40 53.65 20.51
C LEU A 14 20.72 52.68 19.38
N VAL A 15 20.38 51.41 19.55
CA VAL A 15 20.37 50.46 18.44
C VAL A 15 19.34 51.02 17.46
N HIS A 16 19.82 51.59 16.36
CA HIS A 16 18.92 52.04 15.30
C HIS A 16 18.08 50.84 14.85
N ASP A 17 16.78 51.11 14.69
CA ASP A 17 15.68 50.20 14.35
C ASP A 17 15.85 49.52 12.97
N GLU A 18 16.99 49.73 12.30
CA GLU A 18 17.32 49.16 10.99
C GLU A 18 17.48 47.64 11.05
N ASN A 19 17.90 47.09 12.20
CA ASN A 19 18.09 45.64 12.37
C ASN A 19 16.84 44.90 12.88
N ASN A 20 15.86 45.56 13.50
CA ASN A 20 14.63 44.88 13.96
C ASN A 20 13.78 44.43 12.77
N ALA A 21 13.64 45.27 11.74
CA ALA A 21 12.89 44.92 10.54
C ALA A 21 13.51 43.78 9.73
N GLU A 22 14.83 43.56 9.84
CA GLU A 22 15.52 42.40 9.26
C GLU A 22 15.47 41.16 10.16
N GLN A 23 15.43 41.34 11.49
CA GLN A 23 15.28 40.25 12.47
C GLN A 23 13.82 39.74 12.57
N GLU A 24 12.82 40.59 12.30
CA GLU A 24 11.39 40.23 12.24
C GLU A 24 10.93 39.71 10.88
N LYS A 25 11.78 39.80 9.84
CA LYS A 25 11.54 39.06 8.60
C LYS A 25 11.70 37.57 8.89
N ILE A 26 10.59 36.91 9.20
CA ILE A 26 10.46 35.46 9.24
C ILE A 26 11.09 34.93 7.95
N GLY A 27 12.32 34.41 8.04
CA GLY A 27 13.22 34.17 6.92
C GLY A 27 12.80 33.04 5.96
N THR A 28 11.63 32.44 6.17
CA THR A 28 11.07 31.44 5.27
C THR A 28 9.57 31.69 5.07
N PRO A 29 9.07 31.59 3.82
CA PRO A 29 7.64 31.72 3.57
C PRO A 29 6.88 30.66 4.38
N SER A 30 5.76 31.05 5.00
CA SER A 30 4.87 30.11 5.70
C SER A 30 4.27 29.13 4.69
N LEU A 31 4.85 27.94 4.60
CA LEU A 31 4.34 26.88 3.74
C LEU A 31 2.96 26.42 4.24
N THR A 32 2.08 26.06 3.32
CA THR A 32 0.83 25.38 3.69
C THR A 32 1.17 24.00 4.27
N TYR A 33 0.37 23.49 5.21
CA TYR A 33 0.56 22.15 5.80
C TYR A 33 0.86 21.06 4.77
N MET A 34 0.08 20.99 3.68
CA MET A 34 0.30 20.03 2.58
C MET A 34 1.59 20.27 1.79
N GLN A 35 2.03 21.52 1.66
CA GLN A 35 3.30 21.83 1.00
C GLN A 35 4.48 21.38 1.86
N ASP A 36 4.37 21.54 3.18
CA ASP A 36 5.40 21.08 4.11
C ASP A 36 5.48 19.56 4.17
N VAL A 37 4.34 18.86 4.30
CA VAL A 37 4.27 17.39 4.21
C VAL A 37 4.90 16.89 2.91
N ARG A 38 4.53 17.48 1.76
CA ARG A 38 5.11 17.10 0.47
C ARG A 38 6.63 17.27 0.47
N ARG A 39 7.12 18.41 0.97
CA ARG A 39 8.55 18.68 1.07
C ARG A 39 9.26 17.61 1.92
N ARG A 40 8.74 17.29 3.11
CA ARG A 40 9.30 16.27 4.01
C ARG A 40 9.31 14.88 3.37
N LEU A 41 8.23 14.50 2.69
CA LEU A 41 8.15 13.22 1.99
C LEU A 41 9.23 13.08 0.91
N PHE A 42 9.45 14.13 0.10
CA PHE A 42 10.47 14.12 -0.95
C PHE A 42 11.90 14.33 -0.43
N GLN A 43 12.07 14.78 0.82
CA GLN A 43 13.37 14.82 1.49
C GLN A 43 13.79 13.44 2.02
N ASN A 44 12.83 12.58 2.37
CA ASN A 44 13.10 11.22 2.79
C ASN A 44 13.53 10.34 1.59
N LYS A 45 14.84 10.06 1.50
CA LYS A 45 15.43 9.25 0.42
C LYS A 45 14.79 7.86 0.30
N VAL A 46 14.46 7.23 1.43
CA VAL A 46 13.83 5.90 1.45
C VAL A 46 12.44 5.98 0.85
N ALA A 47 11.64 6.95 1.31
CA ALA A 47 10.28 7.16 0.80
C ALA A 47 10.27 7.46 -0.71
N VAL A 48 11.21 8.26 -1.22
CA VAL A 48 11.33 8.57 -2.65
C VAL A 48 11.69 7.33 -3.48
N VAL A 49 12.61 6.50 -3.01
CA VAL A 49 12.98 5.25 -3.69
C VAL A 49 11.79 4.30 -3.74
N CYS A 50 11.08 4.11 -2.62
CA CYS A 50 9.89 3.28 -2.55
C CYS A 50 8.76 3.80 -3.45
N LEU A 51 8.51 5.11 -3.44
CA LEU A 51 7.50 5.75 -4.29
C LEU A 51 7.83 5.56 -5.77
N THR A 52 9.10 5.75 -6.16
CA THR A 52 9.56 5.54 -7.54
C THR A 52 9.37 4.08 -7.96
N LEU A 53 9.79 3.14 -7.12
CA LEU A 53 9.69 1.71 -7.38
C LEU A 53 8.23 1.25 -7.52
N LEU A 54 7.34 1.67 -6.61
CA LEU A 54 5.93 1.37 -6.67
C LEU A 54 5.26 2.00 -7.89
N SER A 55 5.64 3.23 -8.25
CA SER A 55 5.15 3.89 -9.46
C SER A 55 5.51 3.08 -10.72
N ILE A 56 6.73 2.56 -10.80
CA ILE A 56 7.16 1.67 -11.90
C ILE A 56 6.33 0.39 -11.91
N ILE A 57 6.13 -0.27 -10.77
CA ILE A 57 5.35 -1.51 -10.67
C ILE A 57 3.89 -1.28 -11.07
N VAL A 58 3.29 -0.18 -10.63
CA VAL A 58 1.93 0.21 -11.00
C VAL A 58 1.83 0.48 -12.50
N LEU A 59 2.79 1.20 -13.09
CA LEU A 59 2.85 1.43 -14.54
C LEU A 59 2.97 0.12 -15.32
N ILE A 60 3.89 -0.77 -14.93
CA ILE A 60 4.04 -2.09 -15.55
C ILE A 60 2.74 -2.90 -15.47
N SER A 61 2.04 -2.81 -14.34
CA SER A 61 0.78 -3.51 -14.10
C SER A 61 -0.39 -2.95 -14.92
N ILE A 62 -0.46 -1.63 -15.08
CA ILE A 62 -1.48 -0.97 -15.91
C ILE A 62 -1.26 -1.29 -17.39
N PHE A 63 -0.01 -1.18 -17.85
CA PHE A 63 0.39 -1.47 -19.23
C PHE A 63 0.68 -2.96 -19.48
N ALA A 64 0.23 -3.85 -18.58
CA ALA A 64 0.39 -5.29 -18.71
C ALA A 64 -0.02 -5.85 -20.09
N PRO A 65 -1.14 -5.43 -20.74
CA PRO A 65 -1.51 -5.95 -22.06
C PRO A 65 -0.53 -5.61 -23.18
N ILE A 66 0.31 -4.60 -22.99
CA ILE A 66 1.31 -4.15 -23.97
C ILE A 66 2.70 -4.70 -23.62
N ILE A 67 3.02 -4.79 -22.33
CA ILE A 67 4.34 -5.19 -21.82
C ILE A 67 4.49 -6.71 -21.75
N ALA A 68 3.41 -7.45 -21.46
CA ALA A 68 3.48 -8.90 -21.33
C ALA A 68 3.85 -9.55 -22.68
N PRO A 69 4.94 -10.34 -22.74
CA PRO A 69 5.39 -10.94 -23.99
C PRO A 69 4.40 -11.97 -24.57
N HIS A 70 3.64 -12.64 -23.71
CA HIS A 70 2.74 -13.72 -24.08
C HIS A 70 1.39 -13.59 -23.38
N ASN A 71 0.38 -14.30 -23.88
CA ASN A 71 -0.90 -14.39 -23.18
C ASN A 71 -0.72 -15.16 -21.86
N PRO A 72 -1.07 -14.57 -20.70
CA PRO A 72 -0.85 -15.17 -19.37
C PRO A 72 -1.63 -16.48 -19.16
N ASN A 73 -2.72 -16.68 -19.90
CA ASN A 73 -3.64 -17.81 -19.72
C ASN A 73 -3.52 -18.86 -20.83
N ALA A 74 -2.69 -18.62 -21.86
CA ALA A 74 -2.51 -19.58 -22.96
C ALA A 74 -1.72 -20.80 -22.48
N GLN A 75 -2.36 -21.96 -22.51
CA GLN A 75 -1.78 -23.22 -22.04
C GLN A 75 -1.13 -24.00 -23.19
N ASN A 76 0.05 -24.55 -22.94
CA ASN A 76 0.70 -25.46 -23.86
C ASN A 76 1.47 -26.53 -23.08
N VAL A 77 0.85 -27.68 -22.85
CA VAL A 77 1.37 -28.76 -22.00
C VAL A 77 2.71 -29.31 -22.52
N THR A 78 2.96 -29.25 -23.83
CA THR A 78 4.22 -29.67 -24.44
C THR A 78 5.39 -28.81 -23.98
N MET A 79 5.13 -27.54 -23.68
CA MET A 79 6.10 -26.56 -23.16
C MET A 79 5.99 -26.37 -21.64
N SER A 80 5.53 -27.40 -20.90
CA SER A 80 5.43 -27.34 -19.45
C SER A 80 6.81 -27.34 -18.77
N ASN A 81 6.93 -26.57 -17.69
CA ASN A 81 8.10 -26.54 -16.81
C ASN A 81 9.43 -26.23 -17.52
N LEU A 82 9.39 -25.39 -18.56
CA LEU A 82 10.59 -24.96 -19.26
C LEU A 82 11.41 -23.99 -18.39
N PRO A 83 12.73 -24.17 -18.31
CA PRO A 83 13.60 -23.27 -17.58
C PRO A 83 13.65 -21.87 -18.22
N PRO A 84 14.06 -20.85 -17.45
CA PRO A 84 14.27 -19.50 -17.96
C PRO A 84 15.21 -19.48 -19.17
N LYS A 85 14.82 -18.72 -20.20
CA LYS A 85 15.62 -18.51 -21.43
C LYS A 85 15.51 -17.08 -21.89
N LEU A 86 16.64 -16.36 -21.88
CA LEU A 86 16.72 -14.98 -22.37
C LEU A 86 17.25 -14.95 -23.81
N GLY A 87 16.36 -15.11 -24.78
CA GLY A 87 16.72 -15.13 -26.20
C GLY A 87 17.79 -16.18 -26.51
N ASN A 88 18.88 -15.76 -27.17
CA ASN A 88 20.02 -16.61 -27.52
C ASN A 88 21.23 -16.38 -26.60
N LEU A 89 21.08 -15.68 -25.48
CA LEU A 89 22.18 -15.42 -24.56
C LEU A 89 22.43 -16.67 -23.68
N ASN A 90 23.67 -17.14 -23.63
CA ASN A 90 24.09 -18.26 -22.77
C ASN A 90 24.49 -17.76 -21.37
N ILE A 91 23.53 -17.24 -20.62
CA ILE A 91 23.72 -16.84 -19.22
C ILE A 91 23.46 -18.05 -18.31
N PRO A 92 24.35 -18.39 -17.36
CA PRO A 92 24.11 -19.47 -16.40
C PRO A 92 22.76 -19.30 -15.69
N GLY A 93 21.88 -20.31 -15.76
CA GLY A 93 20.54 -20.28 -15.17
C GLY A 93 19.43 -19.64 -16.03
N MET A 94 19.78 -18.96 -17.13
CA MET A 94 18.83 -18.38 -18.10
C MET A 94 19.11 -18.80 -19.55
N ASN A 95 19.77 -19.94 -19.72
CA ASN A 95 20.19 -20.48 -21.01
C ASN A 95 19.21 -21.53 -21.57
N GLY A 96 18.12 -21.84 -20.87
CA GLY A 96 17.13 -22.84 -21.29
C GLY A 96 17.57 -24.30 -21.10
N TYR A 97 18.71 -24.56 -20.44
CA TYR A 97 19.18 -25.91 -20.15
C TYR A 97 18.63 -26.39 -18.81
N GLN A 98 18.29 -27.67 -18.73
CA GLN A 98 17.85 -28.32 -17.52
C GLN A 98 18.65 -29.60 -17.29
N ASN A 99 18.97 -29.89 -16.03
CA ASN A 99 19.59 -31.14 -15.65
C ASN A 99 18.52 -32.24 -15.61
N MET A 100 18.62 -33.21 -16.51
CA MET A 100 17.78 -34.40 -16.54
C MET A 100 18.66 -35.63 -16.37
N GLY A 101 18.58 -36.28 -15.21
CA GLY A 101 19.34 -37.51 -14.94
C GLY A 101 20.86 -37.34 -14.92
N GLY A 102 21.38 -36.15 -14.58
CA GLY A 102 22.82 -35.87 -14.53
C GLY A 102 23.40 -35.24 -15.79
N HIS A 103 22.62 -35.13 -16.87
CA HIS A 103 23.04 -34.51 -18.12
C HIS A 103 22.30 -33.19 -18.36
N MET A 104 23.04 -32.17 -18.80
CA MET A 104 22.48 -30.90 -19.25
C MET A 104 21.86 -31.08 -20.63
N VAL A 105 20.54 -30.94 -20.72
CA VAL A 105 19.79 -31.05 -21.97
C VAL A 105 19.10 -29.71 -22.28
N ASP A 106 19.05 -29.35 -23.56
CA ASP A 106 18.24 -28.23 -24.02
C ASP A 106 16.76 -28.59 -23.91
N ALA A 107 16.12 -28.07 -22.86
CA ALA A 107 14.73 -28.38 -22.54
C ALA A 107 13.76 -27.90 -23.62
N TYR A 108 14.09 -26.81 -24.33
CA TYR A 108 13.24 -26.26 -25.39
C TYR A 108 13.26 -27.16 -26.63
N LYS A 109 14.43 -27.69 -26.99
CA LYS A 109 14.56 -28.62 -28.10
C LYS A 109 13.86 -29.95 -27.81
N GLN A 110 13.97 -30.44 -26.57
CA GLN A 110 13.30 -31.67 -26.15
C GLN A 110 11.78 -31.53 -26.09
N ALA A 111 11.28 -30.36 -25.68
CA ALA A 111 9.86 -30.03 -25.69
C ALA A 111 9.29 -29.79 -27.10
N GLY A 112 10.11 -29.83 -28.16
CA GLY A 112 9.66 -29.52 -29.52
C GLY A 112 9.16 -28.08 -29.68
N ALA A 113 9.66 -27.15 -28.88
CA ALA A 113 9.26 -25.75 -28.96
C ALA A 113 9.67 -25.16 -30.33
N PRO A 114 8.82 -24.30 -30.95
CA PRO A 114 9.17 -23.62 -32.19
C PRO A 114 10.50 -22.86 -32.06
N LYS A 115 11.27 -22.80 -33.16
CA LYS A 115 12.53 -22.05 -33.18
C LYS A 115 12.24 -20.56 -32.92
N GLY A 116 12.92 -19.98 -31.94
CA GLY A 116 12.73 -18.58 -31.52
C GLY A 116 11.82 -18.40 -30.32
N THR A 117 11.15 -19.43 -29.82
CA THR A 117 10.39 -19.34 -28.56
C THR A 117 11.35 -19.18 -27.38
N SER A 118 11.13 -18.15 -26.57
CA SER A 118 11.90 -17.87 -25.36
C SER A 118 10.99 -17.34 -24.27
N PHE A 119 11.07 -17.95 -23.08
CA PHE A 119 10.34 -17.49 -21.90
C PHE A 119 11.35 -16.95 -20.88
N ILE A 120 11.31 -15.64 -20.65
CA ILE A 120 12.32 -14.92 -19.84
C ILE A 120 12.45 -15.52 -18.44
N LEU A 121 11.32 -15.84 -17.80
CA LEU A 121 11.27 -16.49 -16.49
C LEU A 121 10.87 -17.96 -16.56
N GLY A 122 10.86 -18.55 -17.76
CA GLY A 122 10.42 -19.92 -17.99
C GLY A 122 8.89 -20.06 -18.00
N THR A 123 8.44 -21.31 -18.01
CA THR A 123 7.01 -21.64 -17.98
C THR A 123 6.62 -22.38 -16.71
N ASP A 124 5.32 -22.37 -16.43
CA ASP A 124 4.72 -23.13 -15.34
C ASP A 124 4.36 -24.58 -15.74
N TYR A 125 3.72 -25.31 -14.83
CA TYR A 125 3.29 -26.69 -15.04
C TYR A 125 2.25 -26.89 -16.16
N LEU A 126 1.56 -25.83 -16.61
CA LEU A 126 0.65 -25.85 -17.77
C LEU A 126 1.29 -25.26 -19.03
N GLY A 127 2.58 -24.93 -19.00
CA GLY A 127 3.32 -24.30 -20.09
C GLY A 127 2.90 -22.86 -20.37
N ARG A 128 2.34 -22.16 -19.38
CA ARG A 128 2.05 -20.73 -19.46
C ARG A 128 3.31 -19.93 -19.13
N ASP A 129 3.49 -18.79 -19.79
CA ASP A 129 4.63 -17.91 -19.54
C ASP A 129 4.60 -17.31 -18.12
N LEU A 130 5.61 -17.60 -17.32
CA LEU A 130 5.66 -17.18 -15.93
C LEU A 130 5.77 -15.65 -15.79
N LEU A 131 6.53 -14.99 -16.67
CA LEU A 131 6.70 -13.53 -16.62
C LEU A 131 5.36 -12.81 -16.87
N SER A 132 4.66 -13.17 -17.94
CA SER A 132 3.35 -12.61 -18.24
C SER A 132 2.36 -12.86 -17.10
N ARG A 133 2.38 -14.05 -16.48
CA ARG A 133 1.55 -14.33 -15.30
C ARG A 133 1.92 -13.48 -14.10
N ILE A 134 3.20 -13.19 -13.84
CA ILE A 134 3.64 -12.32 -12.74
C ILE A 134 3.15 -10.88 -12.95
N ILE A 135 3.26 -10.35 -14.18
CA ILE A 135 2.81 -8.99 -14.51
C ILE A 135 1.29 -8.86 -14.30
N TYR A 136 0.51 -9.79 -14.87
CA TYR A 136 -0.94 -9.81 -14.69
C TYR A 136 -1.35 -10.12 -13.24
N GLY A 137 -0.60 -10.97 -12.55
CA GLY A 137 -0.82 -11.29 -11.15
C GLY A 137 -0.58 -10.10 -10.23
N THR A 138 0.44 -9.30 -10.52
CA THR A 138 0.72 -8.05 -9.80
C THR A 138 -0.41 -7.06 -10.00
N ARG A 139 -0.91 -6.89 -11.23
CA ARG A 139 -2.09 -6.07 -11.51
C ARG A 139 -3.29 -6.50 -10.68
N LEU A 140 -3.56 -7.81 -10.60
CA LEU A 140 -4.72 -8.32 -9.88
C LEU A 140 -4.61 -8.11 -8.36
N SER A 141 -3.44 -8.36 -7.78
CA SER A 141 -3.18 -8.09 -6.35
C SER A 141 -3.28 -6.59 -6.02
N LEU A 142 -2.82 -5.69 -6.92
CA LEU A 142 -2.99 -4.25 -6.76
C LEU A 142 -4.46 -3.80 -6.83
N VAL A 143 -5.26 -4.41 -7.71
CA VAL A 143 -6.71 -4.13 -7.79
C VAL A 143 -7.40 -4.49 -6.48
N VAL A 144 -7.07 -5.64 -5.88
CA VAL A 144 -7.61 -6.04 -4.57
C VAL A 144 -7.26 -4.99 -3.51
N ALA A 145 -6.02 -4.53 -3.48
CA ALA A 145 -5.56 -3.52 -2.52
C ALA A 145 -6.31 -2.19 -2.67
N ILE A 146 -6.46 -1.70 -3.90
CA ILE A 146 -7.19 -0.46 -4.18
C ILE A 146 -8.65 -0.57 -3.78
N LEU A 147 -9.32 -1.68 -4.11
CA LEU A 147 -10.72 -1.88 -3.74
C LEU A 147 -10.90 -1.96 -2.21
N ALA A 148 -9.99 -2.64 -1.51
CA ALA A 148 -9.99 -2.68 -0.05
C ALA A 148 -9.84 -1.28 0.56
N THR A 149 -8.88 -0.50 0.07
CA THR A 149 -8.65 0.88 0.50
C THR A 149 -9.86 1.79 0.22
N LEU A 150 -10.52 1.65 -0.94
CA LEU A 150 -11.71 2.44 -1.25
C LEU A 150 -12.85 2.16 -0.27
N VAL A 151 -13.07 0.88 0.09
CA VAL A 151 -14.08 0.54 1.09
C VAL A 151 -13.71 1.11 2.46
N ASP A 152 -12.44 1.00 2.85
CA ASP A 152 -11.92 1.53 4.11
C ASP A 152 -12.16 3.05 4.22
N LEU A 153 -11.91 3.79 3.14
CA LEU A 153 -12.14 5.23 3.07
C LEU A 153 -13.62 5.61 3.01
N LEU A 154 -14.41 4.95 2.17
CA LEU A 154 -15.81 5.31 1.91
C LEU A 154 -16.75 4.89 3.06
N ILE A 155 -16.42 3.82 3.78
CA ILE A 155 -17.22 3.34 4.91
C ILE A 155 -16.57 3.76 6.22
N GLY A 156 -15.28 3.46 6.41
CA GLY A 156 -14.60 3.66 7.68
C GLY A 156 -14.56 5.12 8.12
N VAL A 157 -14.18 6.04 7.22
CA VAL A 157 -14.06 7.47 7.57
C VAL A 157 -15.42 8.09 7.92
N PRO A 158 -16.48 7.99 7.08
CA PRO A 158 -17.78 8.54 7.45
C PRO A 158 -18.35 7.90 8.72
N TYR A 159 -18.19 6.58 8.88
CA TYR A 159 -18.69 5.86 10.05
C TYR A 159 -18.02 6.36 11.34
N GLY A 160 -16.68 6.50 11.32
CA GLY A 160 -15.92 7.01 12.45
C GLY A 160 -16.27 8.45 12.81
N ILE A 161 -16.39 9.34 11.82
CA ILE A 161 -16.78 10.75 12.03
C ILE A 161 -18.17 10.81 12.65
N VAL A 162 -19.16 10.10 12.11
CA VAL A 162 -20.54 10.12 12.63
C VAL A 162 -20.61 9.59 14.07
N SER A 163 -19.90 8.48 14.35
CA SER A 163 -19.82 7.87 15.69
C SER A 163 -19.21 8.86 16.70
N GLY A 164 -18.04 9.42 16.37
CA GLY A 164 -17.31 10.34 17.26
C GLY A 164 -18.01 11.69 17.46
N TRP A 165 -18.64 12.22 16.40
CA TRP A 165 -19.33 13.52 16.41
C TRP A 165 -20.58 13.50 17.28
N LYS A 166 -21.47 12.52 17.07
CA LYS A 166 -22.73 12.43 17.83
C LYS A 166 -22.50 12.01 19.28
N GLY A 167 -21.55 11.10 19.53
CA GLY A 167 -21.30 10.57 20.87
C GLY A 167 -22.51 9.85 21.48
N GLY A 168 -22.40 9.54 22.78
CA GLY A 168 -23.51 8.99 23.58
C GLY A 168 -24.10 7.70 23.02
N ARG A 169 -25.44 7.62 22.96
CA ARG A 169 -26.15 6.40 22.53
C ARG A 169 -25.87 5.98 21.09
N THR A 170 -25.77 6.95 20.16
CA THR A 170 -25.48 6.64 18.75
C THR A 170 -24.10 6.01 18.62
N ASP A 171 -23.13 6.57 19.32
CA ASP A 171 -21.78 6.04 19.38
C ASP A 171 -21.75 4.63 19.98
N THR A 172 -22.41 4.40 21.13
CA THR A 172 -22.51 3.06 21.74
C THR A 172 -23.11 2.02 20.78
N PHE A 173 -24.19 2.37 20.07
CA PHE A 173 -24.82 1.46 19.12
C PHE A 173 -23.92 1.15 17.92
N MET A 174 -23.31 2.17 17.33
CA MET A 174 -22.38 2.01 16.21
C MET A 174 -21.16 1.19 16.61
N GLN A 175 -20.61 1.42 17.80
CA GLN A 175 -19.52 0.60 18.32
C GLN A 175 -19.93 -0.85 18.56
N ARG A 176 -21.19 -1.11 18.95
CA ARG A 176 -21.67 -2.48 19.09
C ARG A 176 -21.65 -3.24 17.76
N ILE A 177 -22.00 -2.59 16.66
CA ILE A 177 -21.90 -3.17 15.31
C ILE A 177 -20.43 -3.49 14.99
N VAL A 178 -19.53 -2.53 15.23
CA VAL A 178 -18.09 -2.71 15.05
C VAL A 178 -17.55 -3.88 15.87
N GLU A 179 -17.94 -3.99 17.14
CA GLU A 179 -17.56 -5.09 18.03
C GLU A 179 -18.04 -6.43 17.46
N ILE A 180 -19.31 -6.53 17.05
CA ILE A 180 -19.88 -7.76 16.47
C ILE A 180 -19.13 -8.17 15.21
N VAL A 181 -18.87 -7.24 14.29
CA VAL A 181 -18.12 -7.52 13.06
C VAL A 181 -16.70 -7.98 13.39
N SER A 182 -16.01 -7.30 14.31
CA SER A 182 -14.64 -7.66 14.72
C SER A 182 -14.55 -8.95 15.54
N SER A 183 -15.66 -9.43 16.11
CA SER A 183 -15.72 -10.67 16.88
C SER A 183 -15.62 -11.90 15.98
N ILE A 184 -15.93 -11.75 14.68
CA ILE A 184 -15.82 -12.83 13.69
C ILE A 184 -14.40 -12.81 13.10
N PRO A 185 -13.63 -13.91 13.22
CA PRO A 185 -12.33 -14.03 12.55
C PRO A 185 -12.46 -13.78 11.04
N ASN A 186 -11.56 -12.94 10.51
CA ASN A 186 -11.61 -12.53 9.10
C ASN A 186 -11.63 -13.73 8.14
N LEU A 187 -10.84 -14.78 8.42
CA LEU A 187 -10.82 -16.01 7.62
C LEU A 187 -12.19 -16.70 7.54
N ILE A 188 -12.97 -16.69 8.62
CA ILE A 188 -14.30 -17.29 8.63
C ILE A 188 -15.23 -16.52 7.69
N VAL A 189 -15.17 -15.18 7.71
CA VAL A 189 -15.96 -14.34 6.80
C VAL A 189 -15.61 -14.65 5.35
N VAL A 190 -14.32 -14.74 5.00
CA VAL A 190 -13.91 -15.09 3.64
C VAL A 190 -14.45 -16.47 3.24
N ILE A 191 -14.29 -17.49 4.09
CA ILE A 191 -14.76 -18.85 3.80
C ILE A 191 -16.28 -18.87 3.56
N LEU A 192 -17.05 -18.18 4.40
CA LEU A 192 -18.49 -18.04 4.22
C LEU A 192 -18.83 -17.33 2.90
N MET A 193 -18.12 -16.26 2.56
CA MET A 193 -18.33 -15.54 1.30
C MET A 193 -18.02 -16.41 0.08
N MET A 194 -17.06 -17.33 0.16
CA MET A 194 -16.73 -18.24 -0.95
C MET A 194 -17.66 -19.44 -1.07
N ILE A 195 -18.45 -19.73 -0.03
CA ILE A 195 -19.53 -20.72 -0.08
C ILE A 195 -20.79 -20.08 -0.66
N ILE A 196 -21.09 -18.85 -0.25
CA ILE A 196 -22.28 -18.11 -0.68
C ILE A 196 -22.10 -17.57 -2.12
N LEU A 197 -20.93 -17.00 -2.40
CA LEU A 197 -20.55 -16.48 -3.71
C LEU A 197 -19.61 -17.46 -4.39
N LYS A 198 -19.50 -17.39 -5.72
CA LYS A 198 -18.48 -18.17 -6.44
C LYS A 198 -17.07 -17.71 -6.01
N PRO A 199 -16.09 -18.62 -5.85
CA PRO A 199 -14.71 -18.26 -5.56
C PRO A 199 -14.15 -17.28 -6.58
N GLY A 200 -13.49 -16.22 -6.12
CA GLY A 200 -12.80 -15.28 -6.99
C GLY A 200 -12.59 -13.90 -6.38
N LEU A 201 -12.26 -12.93 -7.25
CA LEU A 201 -11.98 -11.55 -6.85
C LEU A 201 -13.12 -10.95 -6.01
N THR A 202 -14.36 -11.14 -6.45
CA THR A 202 -15.54 -10.55 -5.80
C THR A 202 -15.76 -11.08 -4.38
N SER A 203 -15.59 -12.39 -4.14
CA SER A 203 -15.75 -12.97 -2.80
C SER A 203 -14.67 -12.46 -1.84
N ILE A 204 -13.43 -12.33 -2.32
CA ILE A 204 -12.31 -11.79 -1.53
C ILE A 204 -12.55 -10.31 -1.20
N VAL A 205 -12.92 -9.50 -2.20
CA VAL A 205 -13.16 -8.06 -2.00
C VAL A 205 -14.33 -7.82 -1.04
N ILE A 206 -15.43 -8.57 -1.16
CA ILE A 206 -16.58 -8.44 -0.24
C ILE A 206 -16.20 -8.86 1.18
N ALA A 207 -15.43 -9.93 1.33
CA ALA A 207 -14.98 -10.37 2.65
C ALA A 207 -14.10 -9.31 3.34
N ILE A 208 -13.14 -8.74 2.59
CA ILE A 208 -12.31 -7.63 3.07
C ILE A 208 -13.19 -6.38 3.33
N ALA A 209 -14.20 -6.13 2.51
CA ALA A 209 -15.10 -5.00 2.66
C ALA A 209 -15.98 -5.08 3.92
N ILE A 210 -16.30 -6.29 4.42
CA ILE A 210 -17.09 -6.46 5.64
C ILE A 210 -16.27 -6.14 6.88
N THR A 211 -14.98 -6.49 6.90
CA THR A 211 -14.14 -6.44 8.11
C THR A 211 -13.11 -5.32 8.10
N GLY A 212 -12.62 -4.90 6.92
CA GLY A 212 -11.48 -4.00 6.77
C GLY A 212 -11.71 -2.58 7.29
N TRP A 213 -12.90 -2.02 7.07
CA TRP A 213 -13.26 -0.64 7.46
C TRP A 213 -13.31 -0.40 8.98
N VAL A 214 -13.34 -1.48 9.77
CA VAL A 214 -13.53 -1.42 11.22
C VAL A 214 -12.37 -0.68 11.90
N THR A 215 -11.14 -0.93 11.48
CA THR A 215 -9.95 -0.30 12.07
C THR A 215 -9.95 1.21 11.80
N MET A 216 -10.21 1.63 10.56
CA MET A 216 -10.31 3.05 10.19
C MET A 216 -11.44 3.73 10.95
N ALA A 217 -12.62 3.11 11.04
CA ALA A 217 -13.75 3.67 11.78
C ALA A 217 -13.41 3.93 13.25
N ARG A 218 -12.67 3.03 13.90
CA ARG A 218 -12.27 3.18 15.30
C ARG A 218 -11.26 4.31 15.49
N LEU A 219 -10.24 4.39 14.61
CA LEU A 219 -9.21 5.43 14.67
C LEU A 219 -9.81 6.81 14.42
N VAL A 220 -10.59 6.94 13.34
CA VAL A 220 -11.25 8.20 12.97
C VAL A 220 -12.24 8.65 14.05
N ARG A 221 -12.98 7.72 14.67
CA ARG A 221 -13.84 8.01 15.82
C ARG A 221 -13.05 8.61 16.98
N ALA A 222 -11.96 7.96 17.39
CA ALA A 222 -11.16 8.39 18.53
C ALA A 222 -10.64 9.82 18.33
N GLN A 223 -10.11 10.10 17.14
CA GLN A 223 -9.64 11.45 16.81
C GLN A 223 -10.77 12.46 16.65
N THR A 224 -11.90 12.07 16.08
CA THR A 224 -13.07 12.96 16.00
C THR A 224 -13.56 13.35 17.39
N PHE A 225 -13.49 12.44 18.36
CA PHE A 225 -13.83 12.73 19.75
C PHE A 225 -12.87 13.74 20.39
N GLN A 226 -11.57 13.67 20.09
CA GLN A 226 -10.59 14.66 20.56
C GLN A 226 -10.76 16.02 19.87
N LEU A 227 -10.99 16.01 18.55
CA LEU A 227 -11.09 17.24 17.75
C LEU A 227 -12.34 18.04 18.09
N LYS A 228 -13.49 17.40 18.35
CA LYS A 228 -14.74 18.12 18.64
C LYS A 228 -14.69 18.94 19.94
N GLU A 229 -13.73 18.67 20.82
CA GLU A 229 -13.51 19.38 22.09
C GLU A 229 -12.54 20.57 21.92
N GLN A 230 -11.95 20.75 20.73
CA GLN A 230 -11.05 21.86 20.44
C GLN A 230 -11.79 23.19 20.35
N GLU A 231 -11.14 24.27 20.83
CA GLU A 231 -11.72 25.61 20.95
C GLU A 231 -12.27 26.15 19.61
N TYR A 232 -11.56 25.94 18.51
CA TYR A 232 -12.00 26.39 17.19
C TYR A 232 -13.26 25.68 16.70
N ILE A 233 -13.46 24.41 17.08
CA ILE A 233 -14.69 23.67 16.75
C ILE A 233 -15.85 24.15 17.64
N LEU A 234 -15.58 24.37 18.92
CA LEU A 234 -16.59 24.90 19.84
C LEU A 234 -17.06 26.29 19.38
N ALA A 235 -16.12 27.17 18.99
CA ALA A 235 -16.43 28.48 18.44
C ALA A 235 -17.29 28.39 17.16
N ALA A 236 -16.90 27.57 16.18
CA ALA A 236 -17.69 27.33 14.96
C ALA A 236 -19.12 26.87 15.27
N ARG A 237 -19.28 26.01 16.29
CA ARG A 237 -20.59 25.52 16.73
C ARG A 237 -21.41 26.62 17.41
N THR A 238 -20.80 27.47 18.23
CA THR A 238 -21.49 28.62 18.85
C THR A 238 -21.97 29.65 17.83
N LEU A 239 -21.24 29.78 16.71
CA LEU A 239 -21.64 30.61 15.56
C LEU A 239 -22.74 29.97 14.70
N GLY A 240 -23.25 28.79 15.08
CA GLY A 240 -24.34 28.11 14.38
C GLY A 240 -23.92 27.40 13.08
N GLU A 241 -22.63 27.11 12.90
CA GLU A 241 -22.17 26.44 11.67
C GLU A 241 -22.74 25.01 11.58
N PRO A 242 -23.31 24.61 10.42
CA PRO A 242 -23.91 23.28 10.29
C PRO A 242 -22.84 22.19 10.40
N SER A 243 -23.21 21.06 11.05
CA SER A 243 -22.29 19.95 11.33
C SER A 243 -21.57 19.40 10.10
N MET A 244 -22.22 19.37 8.93
CA MET A 244 -21.57 18.93 7.69
C MET A 244 -20.46 19.87 7.21
N LYS A 245 -20.66 21.18 7.40
CA LYS A 245 -19.65 22.19 7.07
C LYS A 245 -18.48 22.11 8.05
N ILE A 246 -18.75 21.86 9.33
CA ILE A 246 -17.69 21.60 10.31
C ILE A 246 -16.93 20.32 9.97
N ALA A 247 -17.62 19.24 9.60
CA ALA A 247 -16.98 17.98 9.24
C ALA A 247 -16.04 18.12 8.05
N THR A 248 -16.48 18.78 6.98
CA THR A 248 -15.69 18.92 5.74
C THR A 248 -14.61 19.98 5.82
N LYS A 249 -14.85 21.09 6.52
CA LYS A 249 -13.92 22.23 6.62
C LYS A 249 -12.92 22.12 7.78
N HIS A 250 -13.31 21.45 8.87
CA HIS A 250 -12.52 21.38 10.09
C HIS A 250 -12.11 19.96 10.45
N LEU A 251 -13.01 18.96 10.45
CA LEU A 251 -12.62 17.60 10.86
C LEU A 251 -11.77 16.88 9.83
N ILE A 252 -12.27 16.69 8.60
CA ILE A 252 -11.58 15.91 7.56
C ILE A 252 -10.15 16.44 7.30
N PRO A 253 -9.92 17.76 7.19
CA PRO A 253 -8.56 18.27 7.02
C PRO A 253 -7.62 17.93 8.19
N ASN A 254 -8.11 17.99 9.43
CA ASN A 254 -7.30 17.63 10.61
C ASN A 254 -7.13 16.11 10.78
N LEU A 255 -8.09 15.32 10.31
CA LEU A 255 -8.02 13.85 10.29
C LEU A 255 -7.20 13.31 9.11
N SER A 256 -6.86 14.16 8.13
CA SER A 256 -6.21 13.74 6.88
C SER A 256 -4.92 12.96 7.13
N SER A 257 -4.10 13.38 8.10
CA SER A 257 -2.88 12.68 8.50
C SER A 257 -3.16 11.22 8.86
N THR A 258 -4.12 10.98 9.75
CA THR A 258 -4.42 9.63 10.21
C THR A 258 -5.13 8.79 9.16
N ILE A 259 -6.00 9.40 8.36
CA ILE A 259 -6.65 8.71 7.24
C ILE A 259 -5.59 8.26 6.23
N ILE A 260 -4.64 9.14 5.86
CA ILE A 260 -3.59 8.83 4.89
C ILE A 260 -2.64 7.78 5.43
N ILE A 261 -2.17 7.91 6.68
CA ILE A 261 -1.28 6.93 7.32
C ILE A 261 -1.96 5.56 7.38
N GLN A 262 -3.21 5.49 7.85
CA GLN A 262 -3.91 4.22 7.96
C GLN A 262 -4.14 3.58 6.58
N THR A 263 -4.49 4.39 5.58
CA THR A 263 -4.67 3.93 4.19
C THR A 263 -3.43 3.25 3.64
N MET A 264 -2.24 3.77 3.97
CA MET A 264 -0.97 3.21 3.50
C MET A 264 -0.67 1.83 4.07
N PHE A 265 -1.15 1.51 5.28
CA PHE A 265 -1.04 0.17 5.85
C PHE A 265 -2.15 -0.77 5.34
N THR A 266 -3.30 -0.25 4.91
CA THR A 266 -4.39 -1.07 4.37
C THR A 266 -3.96 -1.78 3.06
N ILE A 267 -3.19 -1.10 2.20
CA ILE A 267 -2.71 -1.65 0.92
C ILE A 267 -1.85 -2.93 1.09
N PRO A 268 -0.71 -2.92 1.80
CA PRO A 268 0.13 -4.11 1.98
C PRO A 268 -0.61 -5.22 2.71
N ASN A 269 -1.45 -4.90 3.69
CA ASN A 269 -2.25 -5.89 4.41
C ASN A 269 -3.25 -6.59 3.49
N ALA A 270 -3.91 -5.86 2.59
CA ALA A 270 -4.84 -6.45 1.62
C ALA A 270 -4.12 -7.36 0.61
N ILE A 271 -2.96 -6.94 0.11
CA ILE A 271 -2.11 -7.75 -0.80
C ILE A 271 -1.66 -9.04 -0.10
N PHE A 272 -1.13 -8.92 1.12
CA PHE A 272 -0.69 -10.07 1.90
C PHE A 272 -1.85 -11.03 2.19
N PHE A 273 -3.02 -10.50 2.56
CA PHE A 273 -4.19 -11.31 2.88
C PHE A 273 -4.70 -12.05 1.64
N GLU A 274 -4.74 -11.43 0.46
CA GLU A 274 -5.04 -12.12 -0.79
C GLU A 274 -4.03 -13.24 -1.07
N ALA A 275 -2.74 -12.96 -0.92
CA ALA A 275 -1.69 -13.96 -1.12
C ALA A 275 -1.83 -15.14 -0.15
N PHE A 276 -2.17 -14.86 1.11
CA PHE A 276 -2.43 -15.86 2.14
C PHE A 276 -3.65 -16.75 1.81
N LEU A 277 -4.74 -16.17 1.33
CA LEU A 277 -5.93 -16.92 0.91
C LEU A 277 -5.61 -17.83 -0.29
N SER A 278 -4.85 -17.31 -1.26
CA SER A 278 -4.36 -18.08 -2.41
C SER A 278 -3.44 -19.22 -1.99
N PHE A 279 -2.60 -19.02 -0.96
CA PHE A 279 -1.75 -20.05 -0.41
C PHE A 279 -2.54 -21.21 0.22
N ILE A 280 -3.63 -20.90 0.95
CA ILE A 280 -4.54 -21.93 1.53
C ILE A 280 -5.42 -22.60 0.44
N GLY A 281 -5.32 -22.16 -0.81
CA GLY A 281 -6.04 -22.77 -1.93
C GLY A 281 -7.46 -22.24 -2.13
N ILE A 282 -7.80 -21.13 -1.48
CA ILE A 282 -9.11 -20.48 -1.58
C ILE A 282 -9.04 -19.08 -2.20
N GLY A 283 -7.93 -18.79 -2.88
CA GLY A 283 -7.75 -17.53 -3.58
C GLY A 283 -8.43 -17.48 -4.94
N ILE A 284 -7.77 -16.80 -5.87
CA ILE A 284 -8.32 -16.56 -7.20
C ILE A 284 -8.27 -17.86 -8.02
N PRO A 285 -9.41 -18.33 -8.58
CA PRO A 285 -9.43 -19.57 -9.33
C PRO A 285 -8.75 -19.41 -10.69
N ALA A 286 -8.24 -20.53 -11.22
CA ALA A 286 -7.76 -20.62 -12.59
C ALA A 286 -8.87 -20.20 -13.59
N PRO A 287 -8.53 -19.58 -14.74
CA PRO A 287 -7.19 -19.44 -15.32
C PRO A 287 -6.39 -18.24 -14.81
N ASN A 288 -7.03 -17.29 -14.14
CA ASN A 288 -6.39 -16.04 -13.72
C ASN A 288 -5.28 -16.29 -12.71
N ALA A 289 -4.26 -15.43 -12.73
CA ALA A 289 -3.16 -15.45 -11.79
C ALA A 289 -3.20 -14.23 -10.89
N SER A 290 -2.89 -14.42 -9.60
CA SER A 290 -2.39 -13.42 -8.66
C SER A 290 -0.99 -13.81 -8.18
N LEU A 291 -0.27 -12.88 -7.55
CA LEU A 291 1.02 -13.22 -6.93
C LEU A 291 0.89 -14.36 -5.91
N GLY A 292 -0.22 -14.39 -5.15
CA GLY A 292 -0.54 -15.48 -4.23
C GLY A 292 -0.70 -16.84 -4.90
N THR A 293 -1.47 -16.91 -5.99
CA THR A 293 -1.68 -18.17 -6.71
C THR A 293 -0.38 -18.70 -7.32
N LEU A 294 0.48 -17.80 -7.82
CA LEU A 294 1.78 -18.18 -8.38
C LEU A 294 2.73 -18.71 -7.31
N LEU A 295 2.68 -18.15 -6.10
CA LEU A 295 3.42 -18.67 -4.96
C LEU A 295 2.93 -20.06 -4.53
N SER A 296 1.61 -20.25 -4.47
CA SER A 296 1.00 -21.55 -4.15
C SER A 296 1.37 -22.63 -5.17
N ASP A 297 1.32 -22.29 -6.46
CA ASP A 297 1.73 -23.18 -7.55
C ASP A 297 3.24 -23.49 -7.49
N GLY A 298 4.07 -22.45 -7.32
CA GLY A 298 5.53 -22.60 -7.24
C GLY A 298 6.00 -23.37 -6.01
N GLN A 299 5.31 -23.28 -4.87
CA GLN A 299 5.63 -24.03 -3.66
C GLN A 299 5.61 -25.55 -3.92
N LYS A 300 4.63 -26.04 -4.70
CA LYS A 300 4.50 -27.47 -5.04
C LYS A 300 5.69 -27.96 -5.88
N ALA A 301 6.24 -27.10 -6.72
CA ALA A 301 7.37 -27.41 -7.60
C ALA A 301 8.73 -26.99 -7.02
N PHE A 302 8.78 -26.40 -5.82
CA PHE A 302 9.97 -25.70 -5.31
C PHE A 302 11.25 -26.53 -5.29
N ARG A 303 11.14 -27.83 -4.94
CA ARG A 303 12.31 -28.73 -4.87
C ARG A 303 12.95 -28.99 -6.23
N PHE A 304 12.19 -28.91 -7.32
CA PHE A 304 12.64 -29.24 -8.67
C PHE A 304 12.81 -28.01 -9.56
N LEU A 305 11.94 -27.01 -9.42
CA LEU A 305 11.84 -25.82 -10.25
C LEU A 305 11.76 -24.57 -9.36
N PRO A 306 12.84 -24.23 -8.64
CA PRO A 306 12.81 -23.16 -7.64
C PRO A 306 12.46 -21.78 -8.22
N TYR A 307 12.77 -21.54 -9.51
CA TYR A 307 12.45 -20.28 -10.18
C TYR A 307 10.94 -19.97 -10.22
N GLN A 308 10.07 -20.98 -10.25
CA GLN A 308 8.61 -20.80 -10.27
C GLN A 308 8.09 -20.14 -8.99
N MET A 309 8.77 -20.34 -7.85
CA MET A 309 8.40 -19.74 -6.57
C MET A 309 9.19 -18.45 -6.30
N TRP A 310 10.51 -18.45 -6.55
CA TRP A 310 11.36 -17.29 -6.22
C TRP A 310 10.98 -16.04 -7.00
N ALA A 311 10.65 -16.17 -8.29
CA ALA A 311 10.29 -15.02 -9.11
C ALA A 311 9.04 -14.26 -8.58
N PRO A 312 7.87 -14.90 -8.36
CA PRO A 312 6.73 -14.21 -7.77
C PRO A 312 6.98 -13.81 -6.31
N ALA A 313 7.78 -14.56 -5.53
CA ALA A 313 8.11 -14.20 -4.15
C ALA A 313 8.89 -12.88 -4.06
N ILE A 314 9.92 -12.71 -4.88
CA ILE A 314 10.73 -11.50 -4.90
C ILE A 314 9.87 -10.29 -5.26
N ILE A 315 8.99 -10.41 -6.25
CA ILE A 315 8.08 -9.32 -6.64
C ILE A 315 7.12 -8.98 -5.50
N LEU A 316 6.50 -9.98 -4.87
CA LEU A 316 5.62 -9.75 -3.72
C LEU A 316 6.37 -9.09 -2.56
N SER A 317 7.57 -9.57 -2.21
CA SER A 317 8.40 -9.00 -1.15
C SER A 317 8.80 -7.56 -1.44
N ILE A 318 9.18 -7.24 -2.68
CA ILE A 318 9.50 -5.87 -3.10
C ILE A 318 8.28 -4.96 -2.90
N ILE A 319 7.09 -5.39 -3.33
CA ILE A 319 5.86 -4.62 -3.17
C ILE A 319 5.55 -4.41 -1.69
N MET A 320 5.63 -5.45 -0.87
CA MET A 320 5.35 -5.37 0.57
C MET A 320 6.33 -4.45 1.30
N ILE A 321 7.64 -4.60 1.04
CA ILE A 321 8.67 -3.76 1.67
C ILE A 321 8.50 -2.31 1.23
N ALA A 322 8.32 -2.06 -0.08
CA ALA A 322 8.19 -0.71 -0.58
C ALA A 322 6.91 -0.01 -0.10
N THR A 323 5.79 -0.72 -0.01
CA THR A 323 4.53 -0.14 0.52
C THR A 323 4.60 0.13 2.03
N ASN A 324 5.19 -0.77 2.82
CA ASN A 324 5.38 -0.54 4.25
C ASN A 324 6.33 0.64 4.53
N LEU A 325 7.51 0.66 3.88
CA LEU A 325 8.47 1.76 4.05
C LEU A 325 7.93 3.10 3.54
N LEU A 326 7.11 3.09 2.48
CA LEU A 326 6.42 4.29 2.02
C LEU A 326 5.37 4.75 3.06
N GLY A 327 4.67 3.82 3.70
CA GLY A 327 3.74 4.11 4.80
C GLY A 327 4.43 4.77 5.98
N ASP A 328 5.59 4.25 6.38
CA ASP A 328 6.42 4.86 7.44
C ASP A 328 6.92 6.25 7.02
N GLY A 329 7.45 6.41 5.81
CA GLY A 329 7.92 7.70 5.31
C GLY A 329 6.81 8.75 5.18
N LEU A 330 5.58 8.33 4.85
CA LEU A 330 4.40 9.19 4.89
C LEU A 330 4.04 9.55 6.33
N ARG A 331 4.04 8.59 7.26
CA ARG A 331 3.81 8.86 8.67
C ARG A 331 4.77 9.90 9.22
N ASP A 332 6.06 9.78 8.94
CA ASP A 332 7.07 10.75 9.37
C ASP A 332 6.83 12.14 8.75
N ALA A 333 6.41 12.20 7.48
CA ALA A 333 6.10 13.45 6.80
C ALA A 333 4.85 14.15 7.36
N PHE A 334 3.89 13.38 7.89
CA PHE A 334 2.65 13.87 8.51
C PHE A 334 2.76 14.08 10.03
N ASP A 335 3.86 13.65 10.67
CA ASP A 335 4.13 13.90 12.09
C ASP A 335 4.69 15.32 12.29
N PRO A 336 3.96 16.23 12.97
CA PRO A 336 4.41 17.60 13.20
C PRO A 336 5.62 17.70 14.14
N GLN A 337 5.89 16.70 14.99
CA GLN A 337 6.98 16.74 15.98
C GLN A 337 8.34 16.33 15.41
N SER A 338 8.40 15.82 14.18
CA SER A 338 9.66 15.45 13.52
C SER A 338 10.58 16.63 13.16
N SER A 339 10.16 17.88 13.40
CA SER A 339 10.92 19.09 13.05
C SER A 339 11.93 19.57 14.10
N GLU A 340 12.14 18.86 15.21
CA GLU A 340 13.07 19.28 16.27
C GLU A 340 14.48 18.66 16.19
N HIS A 341 14.87 18.04 15.08
CA HIS A 341 16.22 17.45 14.92
C HIS A 341 16.98 17.94 13.69
#